data_AF-A0A4U7DB15-F1
#
_entry.id   AF-A0A4U7DB15-F1
#
_cell.length_a   1.000
_cell.length_b   1.000
_cell.length_c   1.000
_cell.angle_alpha   90.00
_cell.angle_beta   90.00
_cell.angle_gamma   90.00
#
_symmetry.space_group_name_H-M   'P 1'
#
loop_
_entity.id
_entity.type
_entity.pdbx_description
1 polymer ?
#
loop_
_entity_poly.entity_id
_entity_poly.type
_entity_poly.pdbx_seq_one_letter_code
_entity_poly.pdbx_strand_id
1 'polypeptide(L)'
;MDDENLRSSLTLFSKTATEKLSRLAHFLISIENYGPELKEVQSGYQREVNSASAVPQSWLTQMEMMGLVRVSRNSRTIELRPTGEQVLSELQREGSPDTPMVLIKSFCETFIGFYDTIALVSTVPLRVSQLQTILNQKYDLDWESKSQAKQRADWLRLAGVIDLNSANEYTLSTQGEEVYSNLQDEYGTPDILPLLGSDHDSTPHKNASQEANVEIDLEGSESGTQTTTSDDTDQSVTLPFIERKNKKVISVHVPKSNNTDERYESTVESDETLESDDPL
;
A
#
# COMPACT_ATOMS: atom_id res chain seq x y z
N MET A 1 4.11 34.09 -11.49
CA MET A 1 3.59 32.73 -11.31
C MET A 1 2.14 32.80 -11.70
N ASP A 2 1.79 32.13 -12.80
CA ASP A 2 0.53 32.31 -13.51
C ASP A 2 -0.63 31.58 -12.82
N ASP A 3 -1.75 32.27 -12.62
CA ASP A 3 -2.98 31.75 -11.99
C ASP A 3 -3.55 30.50 -12.69
N GLU A 4 -3.19 30.23 -13.94
CA GLU A 4 -3.59 29.01 -14.66
C GLU A 4 -2.93 27.75 -14.11
N ASN A 5 -1.71 27.84 -13.58
CA ASN A 5 -1.01 26.67 -13.03
C ASN A 5 -1.60 26.26 -11.67
N LEU A 6 -2.03 27.22 -10.85
CA LEU A 6 -2.76 27.00 -9.60
C LEU A 6 -4.13 26.36 -9.83
N ARG A 7 -4.84 26.77 -10.89
CA ARG A 7 -6.13 26.17 -11.26
C ARG A 7 -5.98 24.73 -11.75
N SER A 8 -4.93 24.44 -12.50
CA SER A 8 -4.62 23.09 -12.96
C SER A 8 -4.20 22.17 -11.81
N SER A 9 -3.47 22.68 -10.80
CA SER A 9 -3.09 21.87 -9.64
C SER A 9 -4.27 21.54 -8.72
N LEU A 10 -5.31 22.40 -8.68
CA LEU A 10 -6.54 22.17 -7.93
C LEU A 10 -7.43 21.08 -8.53
N THR A 11 -7.25 20.71 -9.80
CA THR A 11 -8.00 19.62 -10.47
C THR A 11 -7.34 18.25 -10.39
N LEU A 12 -6.05 18.18 -10.01
CA LEU A 12 -5.26 16.94 -9.96
C LEU A 12 -5.81 15.91 -8.96
N PHE A 13 -6.56 16.34 -7.96
CA PHE A 13 -7.04 15.49 -6.89
C PHE A 13 -8.56 15.45 -6.87
N SER A 14 -9.11 14.27 -6.60
CA SER A 14 -10.54 14.18 -6.31
C SER A 14 -10.89 15.11 -5.14
N LYS A 15 -12.08 15.70 -5.16
CA LYS A 15 -12.55 16.56 -4.06
C LYS A 15 -12.36 15.91 -2.68
N THR A 16 -12.63 14.62 -2.58
CA THR A 16 -12.43 13.83 -1.35
C THR A 16 -10.96 13.73 -0.93
N ALA A 17 -10.03 13.51 -1.87
CA ALA A 17 -8.61 13.45 -1.58
C ALA A 17 -8.06 14.84 -1.20
N THR A 18 -8.44 15.88 -1.94
CA THR A 18 -8.11 17.27 -1.63
C THR A 18 -8.55 17.65 -0.23
N GLU A 19 -9.81 17.36 0.12
CA GLU A 19 -10.33 17.62 1.47
C GLU A 19 -9.54 16.84 2.53
N LYS A 20 -9.20 15.57 2.31
CA LYS A 20 -8.43 14.78 3.29
C LYS A 20 -7.02 15.34 3.50
N LEU A 21 -6.34 15.72 2.43
CA LEU A 21 -4.96 16.23 2.46
C LEU A 21 -4.89 17.63 3.03
N SER A 22 -5.81 18.53 2.64
CA SER A 22 -5.94 19.87 3.24
C SER A 22 -6.25 19.76 4.74
N ARG A 23 -7.20 18.91 5.14
CA ARG A 23 -7.47 18.65 6.57
C ARG A 23 -6.23 18.18 7.32
N LEU A 24 -5.40 17.32 6.70
CA LEU A 24 -4.17 16.83 7.32
C LEU A 24 -3.20 18.00 7.57
N ALA A 25 -2.95 18.81 6.55
CA ALA A 25 -2.09 19.98 6.65
C ALA A 25 -2.58 20.96 7.73
N HIS A 26 -3.87 21.31 7.71
CA HIS A 26 -4.47 22.20 8.72
C HIS A 26 -4.32 21.66 10.13
N PHE A 27 -4.52 20.36 10.35
CA PHE A 27 -4.39 19.81 11.70
C PHE A 27 -2.95 19.71 12.20
N LEU A 28 -1.98 19.48 11.32
CA LEU A 28 -0.56 19.58 11.70
C LEU A 28 -0.24 21.01 12.17
N ILE A 29 -0.74 22.03 11.47
CA ILE A 29 -0.63 23.43 11.86
C ILE A 29 -1.33 23.70 13.21
N SER A 30 -2.53 23.13 13.41
CA SER A 30 -3.25 23.28 14.68
C SER A 30 -2.48 22.66 15.87
N ILE A 31 -1.71 21.58 15.69
CA ILE A 31 -0.88 21.02 16.78
C ILE A 31 0.18 22.03 17.23
N GLU A 32 0.83 22.70 16.28
CA GLU A 32 1.83 23.74 16.59
C GLU A 32 1.18 24.97 17.26
N ASN A 33 0.03 25.42 16.75
CA ASN A 33 -0.63 26.63 17.24
C ASN A 33 -1.28 26.50 18.62
N TYR A 34 -1.80 25.32 18.96
CA TYR A 34 -2.62 25.11 20.15
C TYR A 34 -1.95 24.23 21.22
N GLY A 35 -0.72 23.77 20.98
CA GLY A 35 0.07 23.04 21.98
C GLY A 35 -0.30 21.56 22.13
N PRO A 36 0.16 20.89 23.20
CA PRO A 36 0.14 19.45 23.28
C PRO A 36 -1.20 18.86 23.72
N GLU A 37 -2.16 19.66 24.20
CA GLU A 37 -3.43 19.14 24.68
C GLU A 37 -4.35 18.78 23.51
N LEU A 38 -4.69 17.49 23.36
CA LEU A 38 -5.47 17.00 22.21
C LEU A 38 -6.82 17.72 22.08
N LYS A 39 -7.46 18.03 23.20
CA LYS A 39 -8.74 18.74 23.22
C LYS A 39 -8.61 20.18 22.70
N GLU A 40 -7.53 20.87 23.04
CA GLU A 40 -7.26 22.22 22.59
C GLU A 40 -6.96 22.25 21.09
N VAL A 41 -6.09 21.35 20.62
CA VAL A 41 -5.80 21.15 19.19
C VAL A 41 -7.07 20.87 18.39
N GLN A 42 -7.91 19.93 18.84
CA GLN A 42 -9.17 19.61 18.16
C GLN A 42 -10.12 20.81 18.11
N SER A 43 -10.24 21.56 19.21
CA SER A 43 -11.11 22.73 19.29
C SER A 43 -10.61 23.89 18.44
N GLY A 44 -9.28 24.05 18.36
CA GLY A 44 -8.60 25.02 17.52
C GLY A 44 -8.80 24.71 16.05
N TYR A 45 -8.47 23.48 15.64
CA TYR A 45 -8.70 22.98 14.29
C TYR A 45 -10.15 23.19 13.83
N GLN A 46 -11.14 22.77 14.64
CA GLN A 46 -12.56 22.95 14.31
C GLN A 46 -12.95 24.40 14.04
N ARG A 47 -12.36 25.33 14.79
CA ARG A 47 -12.57 26.77 14.63
C ARG A 47 -11.94 27.28 13.34
N GLU A 48 -10.72 26.85 13.03
CA GLU A 48 -9.99 27.24 11.82
C GLU A 48 -10.68 26.73 10.55
N VAL A 49 -11.07 25.45 10.51
CA VAL A 49 -11.71 24.86 9.33
C VAL A 49 -13.24 25.03 9.29
N ASN A 50 -13.81 25.81 10.21
CA ASN A 50 -15.25 26.01 10.37
C ASN A 50 -16.06 24.70 10.30
N SER A 51 -15.57 23.65 10.95
CA SER A 51 -16.18 22.31 10.90
C SER A 51 -16.99 22.04 12.15
N ALA A 52 -18.25 21.67 11.96
CA ALA A 52 -19.13 21.26 13.04
C ALA A 52 -18.83 19.84 13.57
N SER A 53 -18.00 19.07 12.86
CA SER A 53 -17.71 17.68 13.22
C SER A 53 -16.45 17.56 14.05
N ALA A 54 -16.48 16.70 15.07
CA ALA A 54 -15.28 16.27 15.78
C ALA A 54 -14.31 15.59 14.81
N VAL A 55 -13.01 15.81 15.04
CA VAL A 55 -11.95 15.07 14.36
C VAL A 55 -12.14 13.58 14.67
N PRO A 56 -12.41 12.72 13.66
CA PRO A 56 -12.65 11.31 13.93
C PRO A 56 -11.41 10.64 14.55
N GLN A 57 -11.62 9.78 15.55
CA GLN A 57 -10.51 9.04 16.17
C GLN A 57 -9.73 8.19 15.16
N SER A 58 -10.43 7.64 14.16
CA SER A 58 -9.80 6.89 13.07
C SER A 58 -8.77 7.70 12.30
N TRP A 59 -8.93 9.02 12.24
CA TRP A 59 -8.02 9.91 11.54
C TRP A 59 -6.76 10.22 12.36
N LEU A 60 -6.91 10.41 13.68
CA LEU A 60 -5.74 10.48 14.58
C LEU A 60 -4.91 9.21 14.53
N THR A 61 -5.58 8.04 14.53
CA THR A 61 -4.91 6.75 14.37
C THR A 61 -4.19 6.69 13.02
N GLN A 62 -4.78 7.22 11.94
CA GLN A 62 -4.09 7.31 10.66
C GLN A 62 -2.82 8.15 10.78
N MET A 63 -2.88 9.38 11.30
CA MET A 63 -1.70 10.25 11.46
C MET A 63 -0.60 9.62 12.33
N GLU A 64 -0.97 8.91 13.38
CA GLU A 64 -0.06 8.15 14.23
C GLU A 64 0.57 6.98 13.46
N MET A 65 -0.25 6.24 12.69
CA MET A 65 0.23 5.23 11.75
C MET A 65 1.06 5.83 10.63
N MET A 66 0.91 7.13 10.30
CA MET A 66 1.80 7.83 9.38
C MET A 66 3.12 8.25 10.05
N GLY A 67 3.24 8.03 11.36
CA GLY A 67 4.37 8.52 12.11
C GLY A 67 4.50 10.03 12.11
N LEU A 68 3.45 10.78 11.76
CA LEU A 68 3.48 12.25 11.80
C LEU A 68 3.27 12.75 13.22
N VAL A 69 2.45 12.04 13.99
CA VAL A 69 2.11 12.40 15.36
C VAL A 69 2.26 11.20 16.29
N ARG A 70 2.31 11.48 17.59
CA ARG A 70 2.16 10.50 18.67
C ARG A 70 0.99 10.94 19.52
N VAL A 71 0.05 10.02 19.82
CA VAL A 71 -1.13 10.34 20.64
C VAL A 71 -1.06 9.57 21.95
N SER A 72 -0.88 10.28 23.06
CA SER A 72 -0.88 9.68 24.39
C SER A 72 -2.31 9.63 24.93
N ARG A 73 -2.94 8.46 24.84
CA ARG A 73 -4.35 8.28 25.28
C ARG A 73 -4.55 8.55 26.77
N ASN A 74 -3.56 8.20 27.59
CA ASN A 74 -3.64 8.34 29.05
C ASN A 74 -3.60 9.81 29.48
N SER A 75 -2.70 10.59 28.88
CA SER A 75 -2.54 12.02 29.19
C SER A 75 -3.39 12.92 28.29
N ARG A 76 -4.07 12.36 27.29
CA ARG A 76 -4.82 13.09 26.25
C ARG A 76 -3.97 14.16 25.56
N THR A 77 -2.70 13.84 25.32
CA THR A 77 -1.78 14.72 24.61
C THR A 77 -1.52 14.23 23.20
N ILE A 78 -1.14 15.16 22.34
CA ILE A 78 -0.70 14.92 20.98
C ILE A 78 0.60 15.69 20.74
N GLU A 79 1.56 15.03 20.11
CA GLU A 79 2.87 15.60 19.81
C GLU A 79 3.21 15.32 18.35
N LEU A 80 3.83 16.29 17.67
CA LEU A 80 4.46 16.03 16.38
C LEU A 80 5.67 15.11 16.59
N ARG A 81 5.85 14.16 15.69
CA ARG A 81 7.10 13.39 15.60
C ARG A 81 8.07 14.15 14.68
N PRO A 82 9.37 13.82 14.67
CA PRO A 82 10.33 14.51 13.79
C PRO A 82 9.91 14.56 12.31
N THR A 83 9.29 13.49 11.81
CA THR A 83 8.72 13.44 10.45
C THR A 83 7.50 14.34 10.26
N GLY A 84 6.67 14.52 11.28
CA GLY A 84 5.56 15.48 11.25
C GLY A 84 6.05 16.93 11.29
N GLU A 85 7.07 17.22 12.09
CA GLU A 85 7.72 18.54 12.15
C GLU A 85 8.36 18.91 10.80
N GLN A 86 9.04 17.96 10.15
CA GLN A 86 9.62 18.16 8.83
C GLN A 86 8.54 18.46 7.78
N VAL A 87 7.48 17.64 7.73
CA VAL A 87 6.34 17.87 6.81
C VAL A 87 5.68 19.24 7.07
N LEU A 88 5.50 19.61 8.33
CA LEU A 88 4.95 20.91 8.70
C LEU A 88 5.85 22.07 8.25
N SER A 89 7.16 21.94 8.42
CA SER A 89 8.13 22.95 7.99
C SER A 89 8.08 23.16 6.47
N GLU A 90 7.98 22.08 5.69
CA GLU A 90 7.82 22.17 4.23
C GLU A 90 6.49 22.80 3.83
N LEU A 91 5.38 22.45 4.50
CA LEU A 91 4.08 23.07 4.27
C LEU A 91 4.11 24.59 4.51
N GLN A 92 4.82 25.04 5.55
CA GLN A 92 4.97 26.46 5.86
C GLN A 92 5.86 27.18 4.85
N ARG A 93 6.93 26.53 4.37
CA ARG A 93 7.84 27.09 3.36
C ARG A 93 7.12 27.42 2.04
N GLU A 94 6.21 26.56 1.61
CA GLU A 94 5.46 26.72 0.35
C GLU A 94 4.25 27.68 0.46
N GLY A 95 3.95 28.20 1.64
CA GLY A 95 3.05 29.35 1.83
C GLY A 95 1.56 29.09 1.64
N SER A 96 1.13 27.85 1.38
CA SER A 96 -0.29 27.47 1.39
C SER A 96 -0.50 26.00 1.80
N PRO A 97 -1.17 25.72 2.93
CA PRO A 97 -1.53 24.36 3.34
C PRO A 97 -2.62 23.73 2.45
N ASP A 98 -3.22 24.50 1.54
CA ASP A 98 -4.36 24.07 0.73
C ASP A 98 -3.98 23.40 -0.60
N THR A 99 -2.70 23.07 -0.80
CA THR A 99 -2.27 22.38 -2.03
C THR A 99 -1.89 20.93 -1.71
N PRO A 100 -2.76 19.94 -2.02
CA PRO A 100 -2.46 18.51 -1.89
C PRO A 100 -1.11 18.08 -2.48
N MET A 101 -0.69 18.72 -3.57
CA MET A 101 0.61 18.48 -4.20
C MET A 101 1.78 18.85 -3.28
N VAL A 102 1.69 19.96 -2.52
CA VAL A 102 2.76 20.37 -1.58
C VAL A 102 2.98 19.26 -0.56
N LEU A 103 1.90 18.72 0.03
CA LEU A 103 1.99 17.64 0.99
C LEU A 103 2.62 16.37 0.41
N ILE A 104 2.28 16.02 -0.84
CA ILE A 104 2.89 14.88 -1.54
C ILE A 104 4.38 15.11 -1.79
N LYS A 105 4.77 16.32 -2.21
CA LYS A 105 6.17 16.70 -2.37
C LYS A 105 6.92 16.61 -1.04
N SER A 106 6.36 17.15 0.04
CA SER A 106 6.93 17.04 1.38
C SER A 106 7.11 15.58 1.80
N PHE A 107 6.19 14.68 1.43
CA PHE A 107 6.38 13.24 1.67
C PHE A 107 7.47 12.63 0.80
N CYS A 108 7.59 13.03 -0.47
CA CYS A 108 8.67 12.60 -1.35
C CYS A 108 10.06 13.00 -0.80
N GLU A 109 10.17 14.19 -0.22
CA GLU A 109 11.40 14.70 0.38
C GLU A 109 11.70 14.10 1.76
N THR A 110 10.67 13.83 2.55
CA THR A 110 10.82 13.34 3.94
C THR A 110 11.06 11.84 4.01
N PHE A 111 10.41 11.05 3.15
CA PHE A 111 10.38 9.60 3.27
C PHE A 111 11.12 8.91 2.14
N ILE A 112 12.20 8.20 2.50
CA ILE A 112 12.97 7.36 1.57
C ILE A 112 12.03 6.42 0.81
N GLY A 113 12.15 6.43 -0.52
CA GLY A 113 11.39 5.55 -1.41
C GLY A 113 9.92 5.91 -1.59
N PHE A 114 9.45 7.07 -1.11
CA PHE A 114 8.06 7.49 -1.30
C PHE A 114 7.77 7.81 -2.77
N TYR A 115 8.60 8.66 -3.40
CA TYR A 115 8.50 8.93 -4.83
C TYR A 115 8.67 7.66 -5.68
N ASP A 116 9.66 6.85 -5.35
CA ASP A 116 9.91 5.58 -6.04
C ASP A 116 8.76 4.58 -5.90
N THR A 117 7.98 4.64 -4.82
CA THR A 117 6.76 3.84 -4.71
C THR A 117 5.75 4.23 -5.79
N ILE A 118 5.59 5.53 -6.07
CA ILE A 118 4.72 6.02 -7.16
C ILE A 118 5.27 5.52 -8.50
N ALA A 119 6.57 5.68 -8.73
CA ALA A 119 7.22 5.26 -9.97
C ALA A 119 7.11 3.74 -10.22
N LEU A 120 7.33 2.93 -9.19
CA LEU A 120 7.23 1.47 -9.27
C LEU A 120 5.81 1.02 -9.63
N VAL A 121 4.82 1.56 -8.93
CA VAL A 121 3.40 1.26 -9.15
C VAL A 121 2.89 1.81 -10.50
N SER A 122 3.54 2.85 -11.04
CA SER A 122 3.28 3.35 -12.40
C SER A 122 3.72 2.36 -13.49
N THR A 123 4.72 1.53 -13.19
CA THR A 123 5.29 0.61 -14.17
C THR A 123 4.58 -0.74 -14.16
N VAL A 124 4.37 -1.31 -12.96
CA VAL A 124 3.68 -2.60 -12.81
C VAL A 124 2.80 -2.59 -11.56
N PRO A 125 1.66 -3.32 -11.56
CA PRO A 125 0.91 -3.58 -10.34
C PRO A 125 1.76 -4.35 -9.31
N LEU A 126 1.78 -3.89 -8.06
CA LEU A 126 2.66 -4.48 -7.02
C LEU A 126 1.92 -4.76 -5.71
N ARG A 127 2.23 -5.90 -5.09
CA ARG A 127 1.83 -6.18 -3.71
C ARG A 127 2.77 -5.46 -2.73
N VAL A 128 2.28 -5.20 -1.52
CA VAL A 128 3.08 -4.65 -0.40
C VAL A 128 4.42 -5.38 -0.23
N SER A 129 4.43 -6.72 -0.34
CA SER A 129 5.65 -7.51 -0.18
C SER A 129 6.68 -7.26 -1.29
N GLN A 130 6.24 -7.10 -2.53
CA GLN A 130 7.13 -6.81 -3.65
C GLN A 130 7.68 -5.39 -3.52
N LEU A 131 6.82 -4.44 -3.13
CA LEU A 131 7.23 -3.07 -2.86
C LEU A 131 8.32 -3.03 -1.76
N GLN A 132 8.14 -3.75 -0.65
CA GLN A 132 9.15 -3.86 0.40
C GLN A 132 10.48 -4.40 -0.14
N THR A 133 10.45 -5.53 -0.87
CA THR A 133 11.66 -6.15 -1.40
C THR A 133 12.43 -5.19 -2.30
N ILE A 134 11.73 -4.51 -3.22
CA ILE A 134 12.36 -3.58 -4.16
C ILE A 134 12.93 -2.36 -3.43
N LEU A 135 12.19 -1.78 -2.48
CA LEU A 135 12.66 -0.62 -1.71
C LEU A 135 13.85 -0.99 -0.81
N ASN A 136 13.83 -2.16 -0.17
CA ASN A 136 14.97 -2.64 0.61
C ASN A 136 16.22 -2.79 -0.27
N GLN A 137 16.07 -3.41 -1.45
CA GLN A 137 17.18 -3.59 -2.38
C GLN A 137 17.71 -2.27 -2.93
N LYS A 138 16.83 -1.32 -3.29
CA LYS A 138 17.24 -0.04 -3.89
C LYS A 138 17.98 0.86 -2.92
N TYR A 139 17.56 0.88 -1.66
CA TYR A 139 18.02 1.84 -0.66
C TYR A 139 18.85 1.19 0.45
N ASP A 140 19.23 -0.08 0.31
CA ASP A 140 19.95 -0.85 1.34
C ASP A 140 19.26 -0.79 2.71
N LEU A 141 17.94 -0.99 2.72
CA LEU A 141 17.12 -0.91 3.93
C LEU A 141 16.91 -2.29 4.53
N ASP A 142 16.98 -2.38 5.85
CA ASP A 142 16.73 -3.61 6.59
C ASP A 142 15.33 -3.60 7.23
N TRP A 143 14.30 -3.36 6.42
CA TRP A 143 12.93 -3.48 6.92
C TRP A 143 12.58 -4.95 7.09
N GLU A 144 12.59 -5.42 8.33
CA GLU A 144 12.19 -6.79 8.69
C GLU A 144 10.69 -7.04 8.41
N SER A 145 9.86 -5.99 8.51
CA SER A 145 8.42 -6.09 8.32
C SER A 145 7.89 -5.26 7.15
N LYS A 146 6.78 -5.70 6.57
CA LYS A 146 6.01 -5.00 5.52
C LYS A 146 5.44 -3.66 5.98
N SER A 147 5.55 -3.31 7.26
CA SER A 147 4.88 -2.14 7.85
C SER A 147 5.28 -0.84 7.13
N GLN A 148 6.57 -0.62 6.89
CA GLN A 148 7.09 0.60 6.26
C GLN A 148 6.66 0.77 4.80
N ALA A 149 6.68 -0.32 4.02
CA ALA A 149 6.21 -0.32 2.64
C ALA A 149 4.68 -0.14 2.57
N LYS A 150 3.94 -0.83 3.45
CA LYS A 150 2.48 -0.70 3.55
C LYS A 150 2.07 0.71 3.92
N GLN A 151 2.78 1.32 4.85
CA GLN A 151 2.53 2.68 5.33
C GLN A 151 2.62 3.69 4.18
N ARG A 152 3.67 3.62 3.35
CA ARG A 152 3.81 4.48 2.16
C ARG A 152 2.67 4.29 1.17
N ALA A 153 2.35 3.02 0.86
CA ALA A 153 1.26 2.70 -0.05
C ALA A 153 -0.11 3.16 0.49
N ASP A 154 -0.35 3.01 1.78
CA ASP A 154 -1.59 3.48 2.42
C ASP A 154 -1.73 5.01 2.36
N TRP A 155 -0.62 5.77 2.47
CA TRP A 155 -0.66 7.23 2.33
C TRP A 155 -0.97 7.64 0.89
N LEU A 156 -0.31 7.02 -0.08
CA LEU A 156 -0.59 7.26 -1.50
C LEU A 156 -2.04 6.92 -1.83
N ARG A 157 -2.59 5.86 -1.23
CA ARG A 157 -4.00 5.51 -1.37
C ARG A 157 -4.93 6.53 -0.70
N LEU A 158 -4.55 7.02 0.49
CA LEU A 158 -5.31 8.08 1.17
C LEU A 158 -5.35 9.37 0.34
N ALA A 159 -4.23 9.68 -0.31
CA ALA A 159 -4.06 10.79 -1.24
C ALA A 159 -4.76 10.58 -2.60
N GLY A 160 -5.30 9.38 -2.86
CA GLY A 160 -5.92 9.03 -4.14
C GLY A 160 -4.93 8.85 -5.29
N VAL A 161 -3.64 8.70 -5.00
CA VAL A 161 -2.57 8.50 -6.00
C VAL A 161 -2.52 7.05 -6.47
N ILE A 162 -2.75 6.09 -5.59
CA ILE A 162 -2.79 4.66 -5.95
C ILE A 162 -4.10 4.03 -5.47
N ASP A 163 -4.53 3.00 -6.19
CA ASP A 163 -5.68 2.16 -5.86
C ASP A 163 -5.24 0.73 -5.56
N LEU A 164 -6.10 -0.03 -4.87
CA LEU A 164 -5.90 -1.45 -4.63
C LEU A 164 -6.87 -2.25 -5.51
N ASN A 165 -6.33 -3.08 -6.39
CA ASN A 165 -7.13 -3.91 -7.28
C ASN A 165 -7.67 -5.16 -6.57
N SER A 166 -8.47 -5.96 -7.28
CA SER A 166 -9.08 -7.20 -6.74
C SER A 166 -8.06 -8.30 -6.40
N ALA A 167 -6.82 -8.21 -6.89
CA ALA A 167 -5.72 -9.11 -6.58
C ALA A 167 -4.87 -8.65 -5.38
N ASN A 168 -5.28 -7.58 -4.68
CA ASN A 168 -4.52 -6.91 -3.62
C ASN A 168 -3.16 -6.37 -4.10
N GLU A 169 -3.11 -5.91 -5.34
CA GLU A 169 -1.98 -5.20 -5.92
C GLU A 169 -2.32 -3.73 -6.04
N TYR A 170 -1.33 -2.88 -5.74
CA TYR A 170 -1.43 -1.46 -5.93
C TYR A 170 -1.23 -1.11 -7.39
N THR A 171 -2.06 -0.22 -7.90
CA THR A 171 -1.99 0.35 -9.25
C THR A 171 -2.08 1.86 -9.16
N LEU A 172 -1.48 2.56 -10.11
CA LEU A 172 -1.61 4.01 -10.16
C LEU A 172 -3.06 4.36 -10.52
N SER A 173 -3.62 5.36 -9.84
CA SER A 173 -4.93 5.91 -10.23
C SER A 173 -4.74 6.89 -11.39
N THR A 174 -5.83 7.31 -12.05
CA THR A 174 -5.77 8.37 -13.07
C THR A 174 -5.16 9.67 -12.50
N GLN A 175 -5.48 10.00 -11.25
CA GLN A 175 -4.90 11.16 -10.57
C GLN A 175 -3.43 10.93 -10.23
N GLY A 176 -3.08 9.70 -9.88
CA GLY A 176 -1.70 9.31 -9.65
C GLY A 176 -0.82 9.43 -10.88
N GLU A 177 -1.33 9.18 -12.08
CA GLU A 177 -0.61 9.40 -13.35
C GLU A 177 -0.24 10.87 -13.51
N GLU A 178 -1.19 11.78 -13.26
CA GLU A 178 -0.93 13.23 -13.33
C GLU A 178 0.05 13.67 -12.23
N VAL A 179 -0.09 13.17 -11.00
CA VAL A 179 0.84 13.43 -9.91
C VAL A 179 2.25 12.94 -10.27
N TYR A 180 2.36 11.73 -10.78
CA TYR A 180 3.64 11.16 -11.18
C TYR A 180 4.29 11.97 -12.30
N SER A 181 3.53 12.38 -13.33
CA SER A 181 4.03 13.24 -14.40
C SER A 181 4.59 14.57 -13.86
N ASN A 182 3.87 15.22 -12.95
CA ASN A 182 4.34 16.48 -12.33
C ASN A 182 5.62 16.27 -11.52
N LEU A 183 5.72 15.16 -10.78
CA LEU A 183 6.91 14.85 -10.00
C LEU A 183 8.10 14.46 -10.90
N GLN A 184 7.87 13.83 -12.06
CA GLN A 184 8.94 13.52 -13.01
C GLN A 184 9.65 14.75 -13.55
N ASP A 185 8.92 15.85 -13.77
CA ASP A 185 9.51 17.11 -14.23
C ASP A 185 10.46 17.73 -13.18
N GLU A 186 10.24 17.43 -11.89
CA GLU A 186 11.00 17.97 -10.77
C GLU A 186 12.13 17.05 -10.30
N TYR A 187 11.84 15.76 -10.13
CA TYR A 187 12.76 14.76 -9.56
C TYR A 187 13.46 13.90 -10.61
N GLY A 188 13.00 13.94 -11.86
CA GLY A 188 13.42 13.02 -12.92
C GLY A 188 12.84 11.61 -12.76
N THR A 189 12.88 10.81 -13.82
CA THR A 189 12.42 9.41 -13.76
C THR A 189 13.39 8.55 -12.94
N PRO A 190 12.93 7.88 -11.86
CA PRO A 190 13.78 6.98 -11.11
C PRO A 190 14.22 5.79 -11.96
N ASP A 191 15.50 5.38 -11.83
CA ASP A 191 15.95 4.13 -12.44
C ASP A 191 15.39 2.94 -11.64
N ILE A 192 14.31 2.34 -12.15
CA ILE A 192 13.58 1.23 -11.50
C ILE A 192 13.52 -0.03 -12.37
N LEU A 193 13.87 0.07 -13.65
CA LEU A 193 13.81 -1.06 -14.58
C LEU A 193 14.73 -2.23 -14.17
N PRO A 194 15.98 -2.00 -13.70
CA PRO A 194 16.85 -3.09 -13.27
C PRO A 194 16.31 -3.85 -12.05
N LEU A 195 15.45 -3.21 -11.25
CA LEU A 195 14.93 -3.75 -10.00
C LEU A 195 13.71 -4.64 -10.19
N LEU A 196 13.02 -4.53 -11.33
CA LEU A 196 11.84 -5.35 -11.65
C LEU A 196 12.21 -6.74 -12.18
N GLY A 197 13.50 -7.01 -12.40
CA GLY A 197 14.01 -8.27 -12.95
C GLY A 197 13.80 -8.40 -14.46
N SER A 198 14.79 -8.96 -15.15
CA SER A 198 14.85 -9.07 -16.61
C SER A 198 13.85 -10.05 -17.25
N ASP A 199 12.89 -10.59 -16.51
CA ASP A 199 11.92 -11.57 -17.03
C ASP A 199 10.88 -10.96 -18.00
N HIS A 200 10.98 -9.66 -18.28
CA HIS A 200 10.25 -8.99 -19.36
C HIS A 200 10.91 -9.10 -20.73
N ASP A 201 12.11 -9.67 -20.82
CA ASP A 201 12.75 -9.92 -22.10
C ASP A 201 12.17 -11.19 -22.73
N SER A 202 11.09 -11.02 -23.49
CA SER A 202 10.55 -12.05 -24.37
C SER A 202 11.49 -12.24 -25.56
N THR A 203 12.67 -12.81 -25.32
CA THR A 203 13.48 -13.36 -26.41
C THR A 203 12.73 -14.55 -27.02
N PRO A 204 12.41 -14.54 -28.32
CA PRO A 204 11.85 -15.71 -28.97
C PRO A 204 12.97 -16.76 -29.04
N HIS A 205 12.82 -17.86 -28.30
CA HIS A 205 13.64 -19.06 -28.51
C HIS A 205 13.36 -19.60 -29.92
N LYS A 206 14.10 -19.10 -30.90
CA LYS A 206 14.57 -19.93 -32.01
C LYS A 206 15.79 -20.68 -31.50
N ASN A 207 15.65 -21.98 -31.35
CA ASN A 207 16.61 -22.99 -31.79
C ASN A 207 16.02 -24.35 -31.37
N ALA A 208 15.64 -25.18 -32.32
CA ALA A 208 16.50 -25.95 -33.22
C ALA A 208 16.49 -27.38 -32.71
N SER A 209 15.95 -28.25 -33.56
CA SER A 209 15.90 -29.68 -33.41
C SER A 209 17.25 -30.23 -32.96
N GLN A 210 17.25 -30.95 -31.84
CA GLN A 210 18.27 -31.95 -31.57
C GLN A 210 17.54 -33.23 -31.17
N GLU A 211 17.59 -34.18 -32.08
CA GLU A 211 17.20 -35.57 -31.89
C GLU A 211 18.02 -36.16 -30.74
N ALA A 212 17.34 -36.69 -29.74
CA ALA A 212 17.92 -37.61 -28.78
C ALA A 212 16.97 -38.81 -28.66
N ASN A 213 17.40 -39.92 -29.27
CA ASN A 213 16.82 -41.24 -29.09
C ASN A 213 16.81 -41.61 -27.60
N VAL A 214 15.63 -41.84 -27.04
CA VAL A 214 15.48 -42.63 -25.81
C VAL A 214 14.43 -43.69 -26.08
N GLU A 215 14.94 -44.89 -26.24
CA GLU A 215 14.24 -46.17 -26.26
C GLU A 215 13.64 -46.40 -24.86
N ILE A 216 12.32 -46.50 -24.77
CA ILE A 216 11.62 -46.89 -23.54
C ILE A 216 10.79 -48.13 -23.87
N ASP A 217 11.21 -49.23 -23.25
CA ASP A 217 10.60 -50.54 -23.32
C ASP A 217 9.22 -50.57 -22.61
N LEU A 218 8.29 -51.30 -23.21
CA LEU A 218 6.92 -51.52 -22.78
C LEU A 218 6.80 -52.86 -22.04
N GLU A 219 6.34 -52.83 -20.78
CA GLU A 219 5.45 -53.83 -20.17
C GLU A 219 4.64 -53.06 -19.11
N GLY A 220 3.31 -53.09 -18.99
CA GLY A 220 2.30 -54.07 -19.34
C GLY A 220 1.44 -54.25 -18.08
N SER A 221 0.19 -53.76 -18.07
CA SER A 221 -0.93 -54.32 -17.28
C SER A 221 -2.22 -53.49 -17.45
N GLU A 222 -3.12 -54.04 -18.25
CA GLU A 222 -4.57 -54.30 -18.01
C GLU A 222 -5.13 -53.88 -16.63
N SER A 223 -6.41 -53.55 -16.39
CA SER A 223 -7.69 -53.55 -17.12
C SER A 223 -8.72 -52.92 -16.14
N GLY A 224 -9.83 -52.34 -16.62
CA GLY A 224 -10.93 -51.95 -15.73
C GLY A 224 -11.95 -50.98 -16.31
N THR A 225 -12.90 -51.52 -17.07
CA THR A 225 -14.11 -50.87 -17.60
C THR A 225 -15.08 -50.44 -16.49
N GLN A 226 -15.70 -49.26 -16.61
CA GLN A 226 -17.12 -49.09 -16.23
C GLN A 226 -17.80 -47.92 -16.95
N THR A 227 -18.92 -48.29 -17.58
CA THR A 227 -19.96 -47.51 -18.25
C THR A 227 -20.86 -46.75 -17.27
N THR A 228 -21.27 -45.53 -17.65
CA THR A 228 -22.65 -45.04 -17.43
C THR A 228 -23.05 -44.05 -18.53
N THR A 229 -24.04 -44.47 -19.31
CA THR A 229 -24.94 -43.66 -20.13
C THR A 229 -25.94 -42.89 -19.27
N SER A 230 -26.26 -41.65 -19.62
CA SER A 230 -27.62 -41.10 -19.51
C SER A 230 -27.77 -39.82 -20.33
N ASP A 231 -28.95 -39.75 -20.94
CA ASP A 231 -29.39 -38.92 -22.06
C ASP A 231 -29.37 -37.40 -21.91
N ASP A 232 -29.27 -36.79 -23.09
CA ASP A 232 -29.61 -35.42 -23.45
C ASP A 232 -31.06 -35.04 -23.12
N THR A 233 -31.28 -33.82 -22.62
CA THR A 233 -32.32 -32.95 -23.20
C THR A 233 -31.94 -31.47 -23.03
N ASP A 234 -31.67 -30.86 -24.18
CA ASP A 234 -31.69 -29.44 -24.55
C ASP A 234 -32.28 -28.44 -23.55
N GLN A 235 -31.47 -27.45 -23.14
CA GLN A 235 -31.84 -26.03 -23.24
C GLN A 235 -30.60 -25.20 -23.60
N SER A 236 -30.60 -24.68 -24.82
CA SER A 236 -29.62 -23.75 -25.38
C SER A 236 -29.70 -22.38 -24.71
N VAL A 237 -28.59 -21.92 -24.13
CA VAL A 237 -28.33 -20.49 -23.93
C VAL A 237 -26.94 -20.18 -24.46
N THR A 238 -26.91 -19.52 -25.61
CA THR A 238 -25.71 -19.04 -26.29
C THR A 238 -25.14 -17.84 -25.53
N LEU A 239 -23.99 -18.02 -24.86
CA LEU A 239 -23.19 -16.93 -24.29
C LEU A 239 -21.95 -16.68 -25.16
N PRO A 240 -21.56 -15.41 -25.39
CA PRO A 240 -20.45 -15.11 -26.27
C PRO A 240 -19.10 -15.41 -25.59
N PHE A 241 -18.25 -16.09 -26.36
CA PHE A 241 -16.80 -16.25 -26.25
C PHE A 241 -16.12 -15.42 -25.15
N ILE A 242 -15.70 -16.11 -24.07
CA ILE A 242 -14.57 -15.68 -23.24
C ILE A 242 -13.40 -16.59 -23.61
N GLU A 243 -12.41 -16.03 -24.31
CA GLU A 243 -11.11 -16.66 -24.51
C GLU A 243 -10.52 -17.01 -23.14
N ARG A 244 -10.35 -18.31 -22.89
CA ARG A 244 -9.56 -18.81 -21.77
C ARG A 244 -8.09 -18.49 -22.06
N LYS A 245 -7.61 -17.33 -21.60
CA LYS A 245 -6.17 -17.09 -21.45
C LYS A 245 -5.63 -18.09 -20.44
N ASN A 246 -4.68 -18.91 -20.88
CA ASN A 246 -3.95 -19.85 -20.03
C ASN A 246 -3.36 -19.09 -18.83
N LYS A 247 -3.86 -19.38 -17.62
CA LYS A 247 -3.25 -18.92 -16.37
C LYS A 247 -1.88 -19.60 -16.26
N LYS A 248 -0.82 -18.84 -16.50
CA LYS A 248 0.56 -19.24 -16.24
C LYS A 248 0.71 -19.32 -14.71
N VAL A 249 0.82 -20.54 -14.19
CA VAL A 249 1.12 -20.78 -12.77
C VAL A 249 2.58 -20.41 -12.56
N ILE A 250 2.84 -19.35 -11.80
CA ILE A 250 4.19 -19.00 -11.34
C ILE A 250 4.44 -19.79 -10.07
N SER A 251 5.26 -20.85 -10.16
CA SER A 251 5.76 -21.57 -9.00
C SER A 251 6.94 -20.80 -8.41
N VAL A 252 6.72 -20.14 -7.28
CA VAL A 252 7.81 -19.54 -6.49
C VAL A 252 8.43 -20.64 -5.64
N HIS A 253 9.70 -20.97 -5.92
CA HIS A 253 10.46 -21.92 -5.12
C HIS A 253 11.01 -21.18 -3.90
N VAL A 254 10.47 -21.45 -2.72
CA VAL A 254 11.02 -20.97 -1.44
C VAL A 254 12.00 -22.02 -0.94
N PRO A 255 13.31 -21.74 -0.85
CA PRO A 255 14.23 -22.67 -0.21
C PRO A 255 13.86 -22.81 1.27
N LYS A 256 13.59 -24.04 1.71
CA LYS A 256 13.40 -24.36 3.12
C LYS A 256 14.74 -24.12 3.83
N SER A 257 14.79 -23.13 4.72
CA SER A 257 15.87 -23.01 5.68
C SER A 257 15.75 -24.17 6.68
N ASN A 258 16.82 -24.96 6.76
CA ASN A 258 17.02 -25.90 7.85
C ASN A 258 17.27 -25.13 9.15
N ASN A 259 16.78 -25.68 10.25
CA ASN A 259 16.85 -25.21 11.64
C ASN A 259 15.84 -24.13 12.05
N THR A 260 14.75 -24.56 12.70
CA THR A 260 14.69 -24.62 14.18
C THR A 260 13.39 -25.32 14.56
N ASP A 261 13.51 -26.62 14.84
CA ASP A 261 12.60 -27.33 15.72
C ASP A 261 13.06 -27.00 17.15
N GLU A 262 12.23 -26.32 17.93
CA GLU A 262 12.19 -26.48 19.39
C GLU A 262 10.98 -25.70 19.97
N ARG A 263 9.94 -26.46 20.30
CA ARG A 263 9.39 -26.53 21.66
C ARG A 263 8.62 -25.30 22.18
N TYR A 264 7.29 -25.33 22.06
CA TYR A 264 6.42 -24.87 23.15
C TYR A 264 5.26 -25.85 23.32
N GLU A 265 5.37 -26.65 24.37
CA GLU A 265 4.28 -27.42 24.96
C GLU A 265 3.34 -26.46 25.70
N SER A 266 2.04 -26.62 25.40
CA SER A 266 0.95 -26.76 26.37
C SER A 266 1.10 -26.11 27.75
N THR A 267 0.30 -25.07 28.01
CA THR A 267 -0.37 -24.95 29.32
C THR A 267 -1.69 -24.22 29.13
N VAL A 268 -2.77 -25.01 29.09
CA VAL A 268 -4.15 -24.56 29.28
C VAL A 268 -4.59 -25.15 30.62
N GLU A 269 -5.47 -24.43 31.30
CA GLU A 269 -6.17 -24.71 32.57
C GLU A 269 -5.58 -24.03 33.80
N SER A 270 -6.29 -23.00 34.26
CA SER A 270 -6.91 -22.98 35.58
C SER A 270 -8.02 -21.93 35.57
N ASP A 271 -9.27 -22.41 35.52
CA ASP A 271 -10.45 -21.70 36.02
C ASP A 271 -10.26 -21.47 37.52
N GLU A 272 -10.31 -20.22 37.99
CA GLU A 272 -10.61 -19.92 39.38
C GLU A 272 -11.90 -19.09 39.44
N THR A 273 -12.95 -19.80 39.83
CA THR A 273 -14.21 -19.32 40.38
C THR A 273 -13.97 -18.41 41.59
N LEU A 274 -14.43 -17.16 41.51
CA LEU A 274 -14.63 -16.28 42.67
C LEU A 274 -16.13 -16.20 42.96
N GLU A 275 -16.60 -17.05 43.86
CA GLU A 275 -17.86 -16.85 44.58
C GLU A 275 -17.60 -16.03 45.86
N SER A 276 -18.31 -14.91 45.92
CA SER A 276 -19.01 -14.29 47.07
C SER A 276 -18.67 -14.72 48.51
N ASP A 277 -18.42 -13.76 49.41
CA ASP A 277 -19.45 -13.24 50.33
C ASP A 277 -18.94 -12.10 51.24
N ASP A 278 -19.80 -11.10 51.39
CA ASP A 278 -19.90 -10.01 52.40
C ASP A 278 -19.95 -10.55 53.86
N PRO A 279 -20.16 -9.75 54.94
CA PRO A 279 -19.91 -8.32 55.21
C PRO A 279 -19.25 -8.09 56.61
N LEU A 280 -18.90 -6.82 56.93
CA LEU A 280 -19.18 -6.11 58.20
C LEU A 280 -18.72 -4.64 58.15
#